data_AF-G0A8Z0-F1
#
_entry.id   AF-G0A8Z0-F1
#
_cell.length_a   1.000
_cell.length_b   1.000
_cell.length_c   1.000
_cell.angle_alpha   90.00
_cell.angle_beta   90.00
_cell.angle_gamma   90.00
#
_symmetry.space_group_name_H-M   'P 1'
#
loop_
_entity.id
_entity.type
_entity.pdbx_description
1 polymer ?
#
loop_
_entity_poly.entity_id
_entity_poly.type
_entity_poly.pdbx_seq_one_letter_code
_entity_poly.pdbx_strand_id
1 'polypeptide(L)'
;MAGVEGLAGAKRVIIASARGGFYSEASPMAFMDHQESFLKSFFTFIGVTDLAIVRAEGINLGTEQKQSALDSALAEVATLKAA
;
A
#
# COMPACT_ATOMS: atom_id res chain seq x y z
N MET A 1 -27.55 5.44 19.58
CA MET A 1 -26.87 6.47 18.76
C MET A 1 -26.09 5.73 17.70
N ALA A 2 -26.46 5.83 16.42
CA ALA A 2 -25.64 5.24 15.36
C ALA A 2 -24.43 6.15 15.11
N GLY A 3 -23.22 5.57 15.13
CA GLY A 3 -21.99 6.27 14.78
C GLY A 3 -21.83 6.42 13.26
N VAL A 4 -20.65 6.83 12.81
CA VAL A 4 -20.34 6.90 11.38
C VAL A 4 -20.30 5.48 10.79
N GLU A 5 -20.95 5.29 9.65
CA GLU A 5 -20.99 4.03 8.90
C GLU A 5 -20.41 4.22 7.50
N GLY A 6 -19.50 3.33 7.11
CA GLY A 6 -18.92 3.30 5.76
C GLY A 6 -19.79 2.50 4.79
N LEU A 7 -20.05 3.06 3.61
CA LEU A 7 -21.00 2.50 2.63
C LEU A 7 -20.33 1.79 1.42
N ALA A 8 -19.00 1.75 1.36
CA ALA A 8 -18.26 1.16 0.24
C ALA A 8 -18.06 -0.36 0.35
N GLY A 9 -18.22 -0.94 1.55
CA GLY A 9 -18.40 -2.37 1.85
C GLY A 9 -17.60 -3.34 0.98
N ALA A 10 -18.34 -4.16 0.21
CA ALA A 10 -17.87 -5.33 -0.56
C ALA A 10 -16.85 -5.05 -1.68
N LYS A 11 -16.31 -3.82 -1.77
CA LYS A 11 -15.23 -3.52 -2.70
C LYS A 11 -13.92 -4.08 -2.18
N ARG A 12 -13.07 -4.49 -3.11
CA ARG A 12 -11.65 -4.72 -2.90
C ARG A 12 -10.86 -3.55 -3.45
N VAL A 13 -9.85 -3.09 -2.72
CA VAL A 13 -8.94 -2.04 -3.17
C VAL A 13 -7.50 -2.56 -3.15
N ILE A 14 -6.83 -2.42 -4.29
CA ILE A 14 -5.40 -2.70 -4.45
C ILE A 14 -4.68 -1.37 -4.58
N ILE A 15 -3.74 -1.10 -3.69
CA ILE A 15 -2.92 0.10 -3.68
C ILE A 15 -1.54 -0.25 -4.22
N ALA A 16 -1.22 0.20 -5.43
CA ALA A 16 0.14 0.17 -5.94
C ALA A 16 0.92 1.39 -5.42
N SER A 17 1.95 1.15 -4.61
CA SER A 17 2.70 2.18 -3.89
C SER A 17 4.17 2.16 -4.31
N ALA A 18 4.72 3.31 -4.73
CA ALA A 18 6.11 3.45 -5.10
C ALA A 18 6.76 4.61 -4.32
N ARG A 19 7.94 4.39 -3.74
CA ARG A 19 8.58 5.34 -2.83
C ARG A 19 10.09 5.41 -3.02
N GLY A 20 10.63 6.63 -3.02
CA GLY A 20 12.05 6.86 -3.22
C GLY A 20 12.94 6.25 -2.13
N GLY A 21 12.47 6.24 -0.88
CA GLY A 21 13.15 5.64 0.28
C GLY A 21 12.36 4.49 0.90
N PHE A 22 12.85 3.96 2.01
CA PHE A 22 12.20 2.89 2.78
C PHE A 22 11.37 3.47 3.91
N TYR A 23 10.07 3.16 3.95
CA TYR A 23 9.11 3.61 4.96
C TYR A 23 8.24 2.46 5.49
N SER A 24 8.51 1.23 5.07
CA SER A 24 7.91 0.02 5.65
C SER A 24 8.35 -0.21 7.10
N GLU A 25 7.65 -1.09 7.83
CA GLU A 25 7.81 -1.31 9.28
C GLU A 25 9.25 -1.63 9.72
N ALA A 26 10.06 -2.23 8.85
CA ALA A 26 11.47 -2.53 9.14
C ALA A 26 12.40 -1.29 9.06
N SER A 27 11.92 -0.18 8.49
CA SER A 27 12.70 1.05 8.33
C SER A 27 12.66 1.92 9.60
N PRO A 28 13.79 2.55 10.00
CA PRO A 28 13.76 3.58 11.05
C PRO A 28 12.91 4.80 10.66
N MET A 29 12.60 4.97 9.37
CA MET A 29 11.76 6.05 8.85
C MET A 29 10.28 5.68 8.77
N ALA A 30 9.86 4.50 9.27
CA ALA A 30 8.47 4.03 9.17
C ALA A 30 7.44 5.03 9.71
N PHE A 31 7.79 5.79 10.76
CA PHE A 31 6.93 6.81 11.34
C PHE A 31 6.59 7.97 10.39
N MET A 32 7.35 8.15 9.31
CA MET A 32 7.12 9.18 8.30
C MET A 32 6.21 8.70 7.15
N ASP A 33 5.71 7.47 7.20
CA ASP A 33 4.72 7.01 6.23
C ASP A 33 3.35 7.63 6.48
N HIS A 34 3.06 8.69 5.74
CA HIS A 34 1.73 9.30 5.68
C HIS A 34 0.90 8.83 4.48
N GLN A 35 1.54 8.19 3.48
CA GLN A 35 0.88 7.82 2.24
C GLN A 35 -0.03 6.61 2.46
N GLU A 36 0.53 5.49 2.91
CA GLU A 36 -0.26 4.26 3.06
C GLU A 36 -1.09 4.27 4.33
N SER A 37 -0.60 4.91 5.40
CA SER A 37 -1.37 5.07 6.65
C SER A 37 -2.66 5.87 6.41
N PHE A 38 -2.61 6.95 5.63
CA PHE A 38 -3.78 7.71 5.23
C PHE A 38 -4.74 6.86 4.36
N LEU A 39 -4.23 6.21 3.31
CA LEU A 39 -5.07 5.42 2.42
C LEU A 39 -5.77 4.26 3.15
N LYS A 40 -5.05 3.52 4.00
CA LYS A 40 -5.64 2.48 4.86
C LYS A 40 -6.76 3.05 5.72
N SER A 41 -6.50 4.17 6.40
CA SER A 41 -7.47 4.82 7.29
C SER A 41 -8.71 5.30 6.52
N PHE A 42 -8.51 5.94 5.38
CA PHE A 42 -9.58 6.47 4.53
C PHE A 42 -10.46 5.35 3.97
N PHE A 43 -9.87 4.31 3.38
CA PHE A 43 -10.64 3.21 2.80
C PHE A 43 -11.39 2.41 3.87
N THR A 44 -10.75 2.17 5.02
CA THR A 44 -11.42 1.55 6.17
C THR A 44 -12.58 2.42 6.66
N PHE A 45 -12.39 3.74 6.74
CA PHE A 45 -13.43 4.68 7.17
C PHE A 45 -14.67 4.65 6.26
N ILE A 46 -14.49 4.56 4.94
CA ILE A 46 -15.61 4.44 4.01
C ILE A 46 -16.16 3.01 3.90
N GLY A 47 -15.64 2.04 4.66
CA GLY A 47 -16.18 0.69 4.78
C GLY A 47 -15.52 -0.38 3.91
N VAL A 48 -14.38 -0.09 3.29
CA VAL A 48 -13.59 -1.09 2.54
C VAL A 48 -12.65 -1.81 3.50
N THR A 49 -12.83 -3.12 3.68
CA THR A 49 -11.99 -3.95 4.57
C THR A 49 -11.03 -4.89 3.83
N ASP A 50 -11.26 -5.16 2.54
CA ASP A 50 -10.35 -5.93 1.68
C ASP A 50 -9.36 -4.97 0.98
N LEU A 51 -8.24 -4.73 1.67
CA LEU A 51 -7.15 -3.87 1.21
C LEU A 51 -5.89 -4.71 0.97
N ALA A 52 -5.33 -4.60 -0.23
CA ALA A 52 -3.99 -5.10 -0.55
C ALA A 52 -3.09 -3.92 -0.92
N ILE A 53 -1.84 -3.95 -0.46
CA ILE A 53 -0.85 -2.95 -0.85
C ILE A 53 0.32 -3.69 -1.46
N VAL A 54 0.63 -3.34 -2.71
CA VAL A 54 1.83 -3.81 -3.41
C VAL A 54 2.84 -2.68 -3.46
N ARG A 55 4.08 -2.94 -3.06
CA ARG A 55 5.04 -1.88 -2.77
C ARG A 55 6.36 -2.03 -3.52
N ALA A 56 6.82 -0.93 -4.12
CA ALA A 56 8.19 -0.73 -4.60
C ALA A 56 8.87 0.39 -3.80
N GLU A 57 9.79 0.03 -2.88
CA GLU A 57 10.55 0.99 -2.05
C GLU A 57 12.02 1.11 -2.46
N GLY A 58 12.61 2.26 -2.16
CA GLY A 58 14.02 2.52 -2.45
C GLY A 58 14.29 2.87 -3.93
N ILE A 59 13.27 3.26 -4.70
CA ILE A 59 13.42 3.45 -6.16
C ILE A 59 14.35 4.62 -6.54
N ASN A 60 14.69 5.50 -5.59
CA ASN A 60 15.64 6.60 -5.79
C ASN A 60 17.06 6.30 -5.28
N LEU A 61 17.32 5.09 -4.76
CA LEU A 61 18.63 4.74 -4.18
C LEU A 61 19.65 4.22 -5.21
N GLY A 62 19.22 4.00 -6.45
CA GLY A 62 20.07 3.55 -7.55
C GLY A 62 19.32 2.64 -8.51
N THR A 63 19.89 2.45 -9.71
CA THR A 63 19.24 1.67 -10.78
C THR A 63 19.00 0.20 -10.38
N GLU A 64 19.96 -0.41 -9.70
CA GLU A 64 19.85 -1.80 -9.24
C GLU A 64 18.73 -1.97 -8.20
N GLN A 65 18.73 -1.13 -7.15
CA GLN A 65 17.67 -1.15 -6.14
C GLN A 65 16.30 -0.87 -6.75
N LYS A 66 16.21 0.09 -7.68
CA LYS A 66 14.97 0.39 -8.41
C LYS A 66 14.47 -0.83 -9.18
N GLN A 67 15.35 -1.53 -9.90
CA GLN A 67 14.96 -2.72 -10.65
C GLN A 67 14.47 -3.83 -9.72
N SER A 68 15.23 -4.13 -8.66
CA SER A 68 14.85 -5.13 -7.65
C SER A 68 13.49 -4.83 -6.98
N ALA A 69 13.25 -3.56 -6.65
CA ALA A 69 11.98 -3.13 -6.07
C ALA A 69 10.80 -3.29 -7.04
N LEU A 70 11.00 -2.98 -8.32
CA LEU A 70 9.98 -3.16 -9.35
C LEU A 70 9.72 -4.65 -9.62
N ASP A 71 10.76 -5.48 -9.72
CA ASP A 71 10.63 -6.91 -9.97
C ASP A 71 9.86 -7.59 -8.83
N SER A 72 10.19 -7.25 -7.58
CA SER A 72 9.49 -7.75 -6.39
C SER A 72 8.02 -7.33 -6.37
N ALA A 73 7.74 -6.05 -6.65
CA ALA A 73 6.37 -5.55 -6.70
C ALA A 73 5.55 -6.22 -7.82
N LEU A 74 6.13 -6.39 -9.02
CA LEU A 74 5.47 -7.06 -10.14
C LEU A 74 5.20 -8.55 -9.85
N ALA A 75 6.14 -9.23 -9.20
CA ALA A 75 5.95 -10.60 -8.74
C ALA A 75 4.79 -10.68 -7.72
N GLU A 76 4.70 -9.73 -6.79
CA GLU A 76 3.59 -9.65 -5.84
C GLU A 76 2.24 -9.39 -6.55
N VAL A 77 2.18 -8.44 -7.50
CA VAL A 77 0.97 -8.20 -8.32
C VAL A 77 0.49 -9.48 -8.98
N ALA A 78 1.40 -10.31 -9.51
CA ALA A 78 1.04 -11.57 -10.18
C ALA A 78 0.38 -12.61 -9.25
N THR A 79 0.55 -12.48 -7.93
CA THR A 79 -0.12 -13.35 -6.95
C THR A 79 -1.52 -12.86 -6.58
N LEU A 80 -1.89 -11.62 -6.95
CA LEU A 80 -3.19 -11.08 -6.64
C LEU A 80 -4.27 -11.76 -7.47
N LYS A 81 -5.32 -12.23 -6.79
CA LYS A 81 -6.54 -12.71 -7.45
C LYS A 81 -7.32 -11.52 -8.01
N ALA A 82 -7.90 -11.69 -9.19
CA ALA A 82 -8.96 -10.80 -9.67
C ALA A 82 -10.15 -10.79 -8.68
N ALA A 83 -10.88 -9.67 -8.66
CA ALA A 83 -12.11 -9.53 -7.86
C ALA A 83 -13.25 -10.37 -8.47
#